data_AF-A0A949VTZ6-F1
#
_entry.id   AF-A0A949VTZ6-F1
#
_cell.length_a   1.000
_cell.length_b   1.000
_cell.length_c   1.000
_cell.angle_alpha   90.00
_cell.angle_beta   90.00
_cell.angle_gamma   90.00
#
_symmetry.space_group_name_H-M   'P 1'
#
loop_
_entity.id
_entity.type
_entity.pdbx_description
1 polymer ?
#
loop_
_entity_poly.entity_id
_entity_poly.type
_entity_poly.pdbx_seq_one_letter_code
_entity_poly.pdbx_strand_id
1 'polypeptide(L)' 'MTKYALERIRAGKYMPGIIEVNRKVPLGIAIEDILLIAETCQRAELENQILYLPLSK' A
#
# COMPACT_ATOMS: atom_id res chain seq x y z
N MET A 1 -9.21 1.88 -3.91
CA MET A 1 -8.18 2.45 -4.83
C MET A 1 -7.69 1.41 -5.84
N THR A 2 -7.79 0.13 -5.49
CA THR A 2 -7.41 -1.04 -6.32
C THR A 2 -7.85 -1.01 -7.79
N LYS A 3 -9.09 -0.60 -8.11
CA LYS A 3 -9.56 -0.55 -9.50
C LYS A 3 -8.63 0.28 -10.40
N TYR A 4 -8.27 1.49 -9.95
CA TYR A 4 -7.42 2.39 -10.72
C TYR A 4 -5.97 1.89 -10.80
N ALA A 5 -5.45 1.26 -9.74
CA ALA A 5 -4.13 0.65 -9.78
C ALA A 5 -4.07 -0.51 -10.79
N LEU A 6 -5.08 -1.38 -10.81
CA LEU A 6 -5.18 -2.47 -11.77
C LEU A 6 -5.25 -1.95 -13.21
N GLU A 7 -6.02 -0.89 -13.47
CA GLU A 7 -6.07 -0.26 -14.80
C GLU A 7 -4.70 0.28 -15.25
N ARG A 8 -3.93 0.88 -14.34
CA ARG A 8 -2.57 1.36 -14.63
C ARG A 8 -1.61 0.22 -14.95
N ILE A 9 -1.60 -0.82 -14.10
CA ILE A 9 -0.76 -2.00 -14.29
C ILE A 9 -1.07 -2.65 -15.64
N ARG A 10 -2.36 -2.87 -15.96
CA ARG A 10 -2.79 -3.45 -17.24
C ARG A 10 -2.41 -2.60 -18.45
N ALA A 11 -2.38 -1.27 -18.29
CA ALA A 11 -1.96 -0.36 -19.33
C ALA A 11 -0.44 -0.18 -19.43
N GLY A 12 0.36 -0.94 -18.67
CA GLY A 12 1.82 -0.80 -18.63
C GLY A 12 2.29 0.56 -18.10
N LYS A 13 1.41 1.30 -17.41
CA LYS A 13 1.73 2.62 -16.86
C LYS A 13 2.41 2.45 -15.52
N TYR A 14 3.35 3.35 -15.22
CA TYR A 14 3.97 3.43 -13.90
C TYR A 14 2.92 3.39 -12.79
N MET A 15 3.05 2.44 -11.86
CA MET A 15 2.20 2.32 -10.69
C MET A 15 3.10 2.28 -9.46
N PRO A 16 3.10 3.31 -8.59
CA PRO A 16 4.08 3.47 -7.51
C PRO A 16 3.95 2.45 -6.37
N GLY A 17 2.95 1.56 -6.41
CA GLY A 17 2.54 0.72 -5.30
C GLY A 17 1.34 1.28 -4.56
N ILE A 18 0.43 0.40 -4.12
CA ILE A 18 -0.65 0.75 -3.20
C ILE A 18 -0.65 -0.21 -2.03
N ILE A 19 -0.71 0.34 -0.82
CA ILE A 19 -1.02 -0.41 0.40
C ILE A 19 -2.42 0.01 0.85
N GLU A 20 -3.37 -0.91 0.82
CA GLU A 20 -4.70 -0.70 1.38
C GLU A 20 -4.74 -1.21 2.82
N VAL A 21 -5.23 -0.35 3.72
CA VAL A 21 -5.30 -0.62 5.16
C VAL A 21 -6.75 -0.76 5.61
N ASN A 22 -7.01 -1.61 6.60
CA ASN A 22 -8.36 -1.82 7.10
C ASN A 22 -8.86 -0.61 7.90
N ARG A 23 -10.04 -0.08 7.54
CA ARG A 23 -10.66 1.08 8.21
C ARG A 23 -11.12 0.81 9.65
N LYS A 24 -11.14 -0.45 10.08
CA LYS A 24 -11.45 -0.84 11.46
C LYS A 24 -10.27 -0.63 12.43
N VAL A 25 -9.07 -0.40 11.90
CA VAL A 25 -7.86 -0.17 12.69
C VAL A 25 -7.86 1.27 13.22
N PRO A 26 -7.48 1.51 14.48
CA PRO A 26 -7.31 2.86 15.00
C PRO A 26 -6.33 3.66 14.13
N LEU A 27 -6.69 4.91 13.81
CA LEU A 27 -5.92 5.74 12.88
C LEU A 27 -4.45 5.91 13.30
N GLY A 28 -4.18 6.07 14.59
CA GLY A 28 -2.80 6.20 15.10
C GLY A 28 -1.94 4.97 14.78
N ILE A 29 -2.47 3.77 15.03
CA ILE A 29 -1.81 2.49 14.71
C ILE A 29 -1.59 2.36 13.20
N ALA A 30 -2.61 2.70 12.39
CA ALA A 30 -2.46 2.67 10.94
C ALA A 30 -1.36 3.62 10.44
N ILE A 31 -1.19 4.79 11.06
CA ILE A 31 -0.12 5.73 10.73
C ILE A 31 1.24 5.16 11.14
N GLU A 32 1.38 4.63 12.35
CA GLU A 32 2.63 4.03 12.85
C GLU A 32 3.11 2.89 11.95
N ASP A 33 2.21 1.98 11.58
CA ASP A 33 2.53 0.87 10.68
C ASP A 33 2.92 1.36 9.27
N ILE A 34 2.23 2.38 8.73
CA ILE A 34 2.58 2.96 7.42
C ILE A 34 3.96 3.62 7.47
N LEU A 35 4.29 4.33 8.55
CA LEU A 35 5.61 4.94 8.74
C LEU A 35 6.69 3.87 8.81
N LEU A 36 6.45 2.78 9.55
CA LEU A 36 7.37 1.65 9.64
C LEU A 36 7.66 1.05 8.25
N ILE A 37 6.64 0.85 7.43
CA ILE A 37 6.80 0.35 6.05
C ILE A 37 7.59 1.36 5.21
N ALA A 38 7.29 2.65 5.33
CA ALA A 38 7.97 3.69 4.56
C ALA A 38 9.46 3.81 4.91
N GLU A 39 9.84 3.52 6.16
CA GLU A 39 11.23 3.54 6.63
C GLU A 39 12.02 2.28 6.24
N THR A 40 11.33 1.13 6.12
CA THR A 40 11.99 -0.18 5.97
C THR A 40 11.93 -0.74 4.56
N CYS A 41 10.89 -0.42 3.78
CA CYS A 41 10.75 -0.88 2.40
C CYS A 41 11.48 0.04 1.41
N GLN A 42 12.09 -0.58 0.41
CA GLN A 42 12.58 0.09 -0.77
C GLN A 42 11.43 0.35 -1.75
N ARG A 43 11.51 1.46 -2.47
CA ARG A 43 10.50 1.84 -3.47
C ARG A 43 10.25 0.74 -4.51
N ALA A 44 11.31 0.07 -4.96
CA ALA A 44 11.24 -1.02 -5.94
C ALA A 44 10.43 -2.23 -5.45
N GLU A 45 10.33 -2.45 -4.13
CA GLU A 45 9.53 -3.54 -3.55
C GLU A 45 8.03 -3.29 -3.66
N LEU A 46 7.62 -2.03 -3.76
CA LEU A 46 6.22 -1.63 -3.83
C LEU A 46 5.75 -1.37 -5.26
N GLU A 47 6.67 -1.13 -6.20
CA GLU A 47 6.30 -0.83 -7.59
C GLU A 47 5.44 -1.92 -8.20
N ASN A 48 4.32 -1.50 -8.81
CA ASN A 48 3.33 -2.37 -9.43
C ASN A 48 2.64 -3.37 -8.47
N GLN A 49 2.81 -3.25 -7.16
CA GLN A 49 2.14 -4.08 -6.16
C GLN A 49 0.88 -3.43 -5.58
N ILE A 50 -0.11 -4.27 -5.27
CA ILE A 50 -1.29 -3.88 -4.48
C ILE A 50 -1.33 -4.81 -3.26
N LEU A 51 -0.95 -4.27 -2.11
CA LEU A 51 -0.84 -5.01 -0.86
C LEU A 51 -2.04 -4.71 0.03
N TYR A 52 -2.62 -5.77 0.58
CA TYR A 52 -3.65 -5.69 1.61
C TYR A 52 -3.02 -6.10 2.93
N LEU A 53 -2.62 -5.11 3.71
CA LEU A 53 -2.01 -5.41 5.00
C LEU A 53 -3.10 -5.50 6.06
N PRO A 54 -3.19 -6.61 6.81
CA PRO A 54 -3.91 -6.63 8.06
C PRO A 54 -3.10 -5.82 9.07
N LEU A 55 -3.11 -4.49 8.93
CA LEU A 55 -2.59 -3.61 9.98
C LEU A 55 -3.38 -3.94 11.24
N SER A 56 -2.69 -4.46 12.24
CA SER A 56 -3.33 -5.03 13.41
C SER A 56 -2.37 -5.03 14.58
N LYS A 57 -2.88 -4.64 15.74
CA LYS A 57 -3.57 -5.61 16.61
C LYS A 57 -4.96 -5.09 16.97
#